data_AF-A0A7K2A2F8-F1
#
_entry.id   AF-A0A7K2A2F8-F1
#
_cell.length_a   1.000
_cell.length_b   1.000
_cell.length_c   1.000
_cell.angle_alpha   90.00
_cell.angle_beta   90.00
_cell.angle_gamma   90.00
#
_symmetry.space_group_name_H-M   'P 1'
#
loop_
_entity.id
_entity.type
_entity.pdbx_description
1 polymer ?
#
loop_
_entity_poly.entity_id
_entity_poly.type
_entity_poly.pdbx_seq_one_letter_code
_entity_poly.pdbx_strand_id
1 'polypeptide(L)'
;MLCLPLLFASLTGRSGPLPALVRFAHGPLGPGASLTSPAVPADRGLFARPLRPIGSVYKICRTVTGGSDMSYEQAARDAGVDLDMPLLRAGNFDLVAQVGDVLFVSGSIALAPGGGGIAHIGRLGGNMDIDAGQASARGAAEAILASVHQHLGSLDEVLRVVRLTGYVASDPGFNAQPKVINGASDLMIEVFGEAGRHARSAIGVAELPLGASVEVEAIFQIKH
;
A
#
# COMPACT_ATOMS: atom_id res chain seq x y z
N MET A 1 -39.12 -26.20 -44.88
CA MET A 1 -40.44 -25.60 -44.58
C MET A 1 -40.41 -25.16 -43.13
N LEU A 2 -40.38 -23.90 -42.69
CA LEU A 2 -40.47 -22.52 -43.21
C LEU A 2 -39.44 -21.69 -42.39
N CYS A 3 -38.62 -20.80 -42.95
CA CYS A 3 -38.86 -19.35 -43.22
C CYS A 3 -39.29 -18.54 -41.97
N LEU A 4 -38.40 -17.79 -41.30
CA LEU A 4 -38.13 -16.31 -41.39
C LEU A 4 -39.27 -15.40 -40.81
N PRO A 5 -39.09 -14.08 -40.51
CA PRO A 5 -37.95 -13.28 -39.99
C PRO A 5 -38.34 -12.15 -38.97
N LEU A 6 -37.31 -11.41 -38.49
CA LEU A 6 -37.22 -9.94 -38.27
C LEU A 6 -38.36 -9.17 -37.57
N LEU A 7 -38.01 -8.45 -36.48
CA LEU A 7 -38.63 -7.15 -36.19
C LEU A 7 -37.56 -6.09 -35.90
N PHE A 8 -37.39 -5.22 -36.89
CA PHE A 8 -36.75 -3.91 -36.83
C PHE A 8 -37.63 -2.96 -36.00
N ALA A 9 -37.10 -2.35 -34.95
CA ALA A 9 -37.76 -1.23 -34.27
C ALA A 9 -37.03 0.08 -34.62
N SER A 10 -37.74 0.88 -35.41
CA SER A 10 -37.42 2.25 -35.82
C SER A 10 -37.34 3.20 -34.61
N LEU A 11 -36.22 3.92 -34.48
CA LEU A 11 -36.14 5.15 -33.68
C LEU A 11 -35.85 6.32 -34.61
N THR A 12 -36.92 6.95 -35.07
CA THR A 12 -36.90 8.27 -35.71
C THR A 12 -36.73 9.36 -34.66
N GLY A 13 -35.69 10.19 -34.83
CA GLY A 13 -35.79 11.65 -34.71
C GLY A 13 -35.84 12.26 -33.32
N ARG A 14 -34.68 12.72 -32.83
CA ARG A 14 -34.56 14.03 -32.18
C ARG A 14 -33.16 14.60 -32.38
N SER A 15 -33.08 15.53 -33.32
CA SER A 15 -31.96 16.42 -33.59
C SER A 15 -31.79 17.41 -32.43
N GLY A 16 -30.66 17.34 -31.73
CA GLY A 16 -30.15 18.37 -30.82
C GLY A 16 -28.72 18.74 -31.22
N PRO A 17 -28.28 20.00 -31.08
CA PRO A 17 -27.06 20.49 -31.70
C PRO A 17 -25.79 19.95 -31.00
N LEU A 18 -24.86 19.45 -31.80
CA LEU A 18 -23.51 19.07 -31.39
C LEU A 18 -22.71 20.34 -30.99
N PRO A 19 -21.94 20.33 -29.89
CA PRO A 19 -21.06 21.45 -29.57
C PRO A 19 -19.89 21.52 -30.56
N ALA A 20 -19.54 22.76 -30.88
CA ALA A 20 -18.66 23.18 -31.96
C ALA A 20 -17.30 22.48 -32.02
N LEU A 21 -16.98 22.02 -33.23
CA LEU A 21 -15.65 21.65 -33.69
C LEU A 21 -14.70 22.85 -33.54
N VAL A 22 -13.70 22.74 -32.66
CA VAL A 22 -12.61 23.72 -32.55
C VAL A 22 -11.80 23.66 -33.84
N ARG A 23 -12.04 24.60 -34.75
CA ARG A 23 -11.20 24.84 -35.92
C ARG A 23 -9.83 25.32 -35.44
N PHE A 24 -8.81 24.46 -35.56
CA PHE A 24 -7.42 24.90 -35.54
C PHE A 24 -7.16 25.73 -36.81
N ALA A 25 -6.98 27.03 -36.62
CA ALA A 25 -6.54 27.93 -37.67
C ALA A 25 -5.06 27.66 -37.97
N HIS A 26 -4.77 27.06 -39.12
CA HIS A 26 -3.43 27.10 -39.72
C HIS A 26 -3.20 28.49 -40.32
N GLY A 27 -2.60 29.39 -39.53
CA GLY A 27 -1.96 30.60 -40.03
C GLY A 27 -0.51 30.30 -40.44
N PRO A 28 0.02 30.90 -41.53
CA PRO A 28 1.39 30.67 -41.97
C PRO A 28 2.42 31.26 -40.98
N LEU A 29 3.47 30.50 -40.71
CA LEU A 29 4.63 30.90 -39.92
C LEU A 29 5.44 31.98 -40.66
N GLY A 30 5.44 33.21 -40.12
CA GLY A 30 6.36 34.26 -40.56
C GLY A 30 7.79 34.01 -40.05
N PRO A 31 8.84 34.41 -40.81
CA PRO A 31 10.21 34.24 -40.38
C PRO A 31 10.61 35.40 -39.47
N GLY A 32 11.07 35.09 -38.25
CA GLY A 32 11.70 36.07 -37.36
C GLY A 32 11.03 36.22 -35.99
N ALA A 33 11.20 35.21 -35.14
CA ALA A 33 11.02 35.36 -33.70
C ALA A 33 12.22 34.72 -33.00
N SER A 34 13.19 35.55 -32.61
CA SER A 34 14.32 35.13 -31.78
C SER A 34 13.80 34.79 -30.38
N LEU A 35 14.10 33.58 -29.91
CA LEU A 35 13.85 33.17 -28.53
C LEU A 35 14.86 33.85 -27.60
N THR A 36 14.52 35.02 -27.08
CA THR A 36 15.21 35.54 -25.89
C THR A 36 14.44 35.05 -24.67
N SER A 37 14.98 34.02 -24.01
CA SER A 37 14.52 33.59 -22.69
C SER A 37 14.60 34.78 -21.72
N PRO A 38 13.57 35.07 -20.90
CA PRO A 38 13.75 36.02 -19.82
C PRO A 38 14.79 35.46 -18.84
N ALA A 39 15.79 36.27 -18.52
CA ALA A 39 16.81 35.94 -17.54
C ALA A 39 16.16 35.81 -16.15
N VAL A 40 16.28 34.63 -15.54
CA VAL A 40 15.95 34.41 -14.13
C VAL A 40 16.98 35.17 -13.28
N PRO A 41 16.58 36.05 -12.34
CA PRO A 41 17.53 36.69 -11.44
C PRO A 41 18.19 35.63 -10.57
N ALA A 42 19.53 35.59 -10.57
CA ALA A 42 20.30 34.76 -9.67
C ALA A 42 20.26 35.38 -8.26
N ASP A 43 19.26 35.02 -7.45
CA ASP A 43 19.29 35.25 -6.01
C ASP A 43 20.34 34.32 -5.38
N ARG A 44 21.56 34.84 -5.22
CA ARG A 44 22.67 34.20 -4.49
C ARG A 44 22.64 34.56 -3.00
N GLY A 45 21.46 34.61 -2.37
CA GLY A 45 21.31 35.01 -0.97
C GLY A 45 20.92 33.90 0.03
N LEU A 46 20.34 32.78 -0.42
CA LEU A 46 19.64 31.86 0.52
C LEU A 46 20.32 30.51 0.80
N PHE A 47 21.54 30.28 0.32
CA PHE A 47 22.26 29.00 0.45
C PHE A 47 23.64 29.14 1.11
N ALA A 48 23.71 29.83 2.24
CA ALA A 48 24.91 29.84 3.08
C ALA A 48 24.56 29.68 4.55
N ARG A 49 23.81 28.62 4.89
CA ARG A 49 23.81 28.10 6.27
C ARG A 49 24.88 27.02 6.33
N PRO A 50 25.88 27.12 7.21
CA PRO A 50 26.86 26.05 7.36
C PRO A 50 26.14 24.76 7.72
N LEU A 51 26.41 23.70 6.95
CA LEU A 51 25.99 22.34 7.29
C LEU A 51 26.55 22.06 8.68
N ARG A 52 25.66 21.95 9.68
CA ARG A 52 26.06 21.40 10.97
C ARG A 52 26.60 20.01 10.70
N PRO A 53 27.72 19.60 11.32
CA PRO A 53 28.19 18.24 11.18
C PRO A 53 27.04 17.29 11.51
N ILE A 54 26.82 16.30 10.65
CA ILE A 54 25.88 15.18 10.85
C ILE A 54 26.47 14.34 11.98
N GLY A 55 26.42 14.88 13.20
CA GLY A 55 26.75 14.20 14.43
C GLY A 55 25.44 13.73 15.03
N SER A 56 25.19 12.43 14.91
CA SER A 56 24.34 11.66 15.82
C SER A 56 22.96 12.26 16.11
N VAL A 57 22.06 12.19 15.13
CA VAL A 57 20.60 12.25 15.38
C VAL A 57 19.95 10.93 14.99
N TYR A 58 20.68 9.81 15.15
CA TYR A 58 20.00 8.63 15.65
C TYR A 58 19.76 8.93 17.11
N LYS A 59 18.54 9.38 17.45
CA LYS A 59 18.03 9.15 18.79
C LYS A 59 17.91 7.64 18.90
N ILE A 60 19.05 6.99 19.20
CA ILE A 60 19.13 5.61 19.62
C ILE A 60 18.06 5.51 20.70
N CYS A 61 17.02 4.75 20.41
CA CYS A 61 16.14 4.25 21.45
C CYS A 61 17.08 3.51 22.39
N ARG A 62 17.53 4.21 23.44
CA ARG A 62 18.36 3.59 24.47
C ARG A 62 17.54 2.41 24.94
N THR A 63 18.13 1.24 24.81
CA THR A 63 17.76 0.01 25.49
C THR A 63 17.15 0.35 26.84
N VAL A 64 15.83 0.20 26.94
CA VAL A 64 15.17 0.04 28.22
C VAL A 64 15.55 -1.36 28.68
N THR A 65 16.76 -1.52 29.20
CA THR A 65 17.07 -2.67 30.06
C THR A 65 16.48 -2.33 31.41
N GLY A 66 15.27 -2.82 31.67
CA GLY A 66 14.62 -2.62 32.96
C GLY A 66 13.14 -2.98 33.02
N GLY A 67 12.83 -4.27 33.07
CA GLY A 67 11.84 -4.77 34.03
C GLY A 67 10.37 -4.79 33.60
N SER A 68 10.09 -5.23 32.37
CA SER A 68 8.98 -6.14 31.99
C SER A 68 9.00 -6.25 30.46
N ASP A 69 10.04 -6.88 29.90
CA ASP A 69 10.17 -7.04 28.45
C ASP A 69 9.08 -8.00 27.97
N MET A 70 7.93 -7.46 27.59
CA MET A 70 6.97 -8.20 26.80
C MET A 70 7.63 -8.47 25.45
N SER A 71 8.00 -9.73 25.23
CA SER A 71 8.43 -10.20 23.92
C SER A 71 7.36 -9.83 22.89
N TYR A 72 7.78 -9.25 21.77
CA TYR A 72 6.89 -8.97 20.64
C TYR A 72 6.26 -10.25 20.11
N GLU A 73 6.94 -11.39 20.28
CA GLU A 73 6.37 -12.68 19.98
C GLU A 73 5.15 -12.99 20.86
N GLN A 74 5.27 -12.78 22.17
CA GLN A 74 4.15 -12.97 23.09
C GLN A 74 3.03 -11.97 22.80
N ALA A 75 3.36 -10.70 22.54
CA ALA A 75 2.36 -9.69 22.17
C ALA A 75 1.60 -10.04 20.89
N ALA A 76 2.29 -10.59 19.87
CA ALA A 76 1.65 -11.08 18.66
C ALA A 76 0.72 -12.27 18.94
N ARG A 77 1.16 -13.24 19.76
CA ARG A 77 0.32 -14.39 20.15
C ARG A 77 -0.90 -13.95 20.98
N ASP A 78 -0.74 -12.98 21.87
CA ASP A 78 -1.83 -12.39 22.67
C ASP A 78 -2.83 -11.62 21.80
N ALA A 79 -2.35 -10.97 20.73
CA ALA A 79 -3.17 -10.35 19.69
C ALA A 79 -3.87 -11.37 18.76
N GLY A 80 -3.67 -12.68 19.00
CA GLY A 80 -4.29 -13.77 18.24
C GLY A 80 -3.58 -14.13 16.94
N VAL A 81 -2.33 -13.68 16.74
CA VAL A 81 -1.56 -13.99 15.53
C VAL A 81 -0.94 -15.39 15.63
N ASP A 82 -1.22 -16.22 14.63
CA ASP A 82 -0.52 -17.49 14.42
C ASP A 82 0.78 -17.26 13.64
N LEU A 83 1.91 -17.17 14.36
CA LEU A 83 3.23 -16.91 13.77
C LEU A 83 3.78 -18.10 12.95
N ASP A 84 3.20 -19.27 13.14
CA ASP A 84 3.59 -20.51 12.48
C ASP A 84 2.62 -20.85 11.32
N MET A 85 1.73 -19.92 10.98
CA MET A 85 0.74 -20.10 9.91
C MET A 85 1.41 -20.39 8.56
N PRO A 86 0.77 -21.19 7.70
CA PRO A 86 1.23 -21.38 6.33
C PRO A 86 1.16 -20.07 5.56
N LEU A 87 2.24 -19.73 4.86
CA LEU A 87 2.38 -18.51 4.07
C LEU A 87 2.17 -18.81 2.58
N LEU A 88 1.49 -17.90 1.88
CA LEU A 88 1.29 -18.01 0.44
C LEU A 88 2.51 -17.50 -0.33
N ARG A 89 3.18 -18.37 -1.08
CA ARG A 89 4.22 -18.01 -2.06
C ARG A 89 3.71 -18.26 -3.48
N ALA A 90 3.01 -17.28 -4.05
CA ALA A 90 2.40 -17.38 -5.37
C ALA A 90 3.36 -16.95 -6.50
N GLY A 91 4.55 -17.55 -6.59
CA GLY A 91 5.49 -17.28 -7.68
C GLY A 91 6.97 -17.41 -7.31
N ASN A 92 7.83 -16.94 -8.22
CA ASN A 92 9.29 -17.02 -8.11
C ASN A 92 9.89 -15.75 -7.49
N PHE A 93 9.60 -15.52 -6.22
CA PHE A 93 10.13 -14.40 -5.43
C PHE A 93 10.26 -14.78 -3.96
N ASP A 94 11.02 -14.03 -3.18
CA ASP A 94 11.19 -14.29 -1.74
C ASP A 94 10.15 -13.53 -0.92
N LEU A 95 9.62 -14.16 0.13
CA LEU A 95 8.64 -13.52 1.02
C LEU A 95 9.30 -12.38 1.81
N VAL A 96 10.56 -12.56 2.18
CA VAL A 96 11.37 -11.57 2.87
C VAL A 96 12.74 -11.51 2.18
N ALA A 97 13.15 -10.31 1.79
CA ALA A 97 14.49 -10.02 1.29
C ALA A 97 15.21 -9.11 2.29
N GLN A 98 16.42 -9.51 2.71
CA GLN A 98 17.20 -8.76 3.69
C GLN A 98 18.39 -8.07 3.03
N VAL A 99 18.56 -6.78 3.34
CA VAL A 99 19.73 -5.98 2.94
C VAL A 99 20.26 -5.24 4.16
N GLY A 100 21.37 -5.73 4.72
CA GLY A 100 21.92 -5.19 5.97
C GLY A 100 20.94 -5.37 7.14
N ASP A 101 20.58 -4.27 7.79
CA ASP A 101 19.64 -4.18 8.91
C ASP A 101 18.19 -3.89 8.47
N VAL A 102 17.88 -4.01 7.17
CA VAL A 102 16.56 -3.74 6.62
C VAL A 102 15.96 -5.00 6.00
N LEU A 103 14.72 -5.31 6.36
CA LEU A 103 13.89 -6.34 5.74
C LEU A 103 12.86 -5.69 4.81
N PHE A 104 12.79 -6.19 3.59
CA PHE A 104 11.74 -5.93 2.62
C PHE A 104 10.81 -7.14 2.59
N VAL A 105 9.57 -6.97 3.03
CA VAL A 105 8.57 -8.03 3.03
C VAL A 105 7.64 -7.85 1.84
N SER A 106 7.49 -8.91 1.07
CA SER A 106 6.62 -8.95 -0.10
C SER A 106 5.15 -8.73 0.27
N GLY A 107 4.35 -8.33 -0.72
CA GLY A 107 2.91 -8.17 -0.58
C GLY A 107 2.24 -9.45 -0.06
N SER A 108 1.43 -9.30 0.98
CA SER A 108 0.72 -10.38 1.67
C SER A 108 -0.78 -10.12 1.65
N ILE A 109 -1.56 -11.19 1.55
CA ILE A 109 -3.03 -11.17 1.54
C ILE A 109 -3.56 -12.06 2.66
N ALA A 110 -4.77 -11.77 3.14
CA ALA A 110 -5.41 -12.58 4.18
C ALA A 110 -5.86 -13.95 3.64
N LEU A 111 -5.31 -15.02 4.20
CA LEU A 111 -5.72 -16.39 3.90
C LEU A 111 -6.91 -16.79 4.78
N ALA A 112 -7.81 -17.61 4.23
CA ALA A 112 -8.88 -18.21 4.99
C ALA A 112 -8.29 -19.14 6.07
N PRO A 113 -8.95 -19.30 7.23
CA PRO A 113 -8.52 -20.26 8.26
C PRO A 113 -8.24 -21.64 7.67
N GLY A 114 -7.09 -22.21 7.98
CA GLY A 114 -6.63 -23.49 7.43
C GLY A 114 -6.02 -23.43 6.03
N GLY A 115 -5.79 -22.24 5.45
CA GLY A 115 -5.00 -22.05 4.23
C GLY A 115 -5.69 -22.49 2.92
N GLY A 116 -6.98 -22.84 2.96
CA GLY A 116 -7.73 -23.37 1.80
C GLY A 116 -8.18 -22.33 0.77
N GLY A 117 -7.87 -21.05 0.94
CA GLY A 117 -8.31 -19.98 0.05
C GLY A 117 -8.04 -18.58 0.61
N ILE A 118 -8.66 -17.56 0.01
CA ILE A 118 -8.55 -16.16 0.41
C ILE A 118 -9.71 -15.80 1.33
N ALA A 119 -9.43 -15.17 2.48
CA ALA A 119 -10.43 -14.87 3.50
C ALA A 119 -11.47 -13.85 3.01
N HIS A 120 -11.02 -12.85 2.24
CA HIS A 120 -11.85 -11.74 1.79
C HIS A 120 -11.64 -11.51 0.29
N ILE A 121 -12.69 -11.79 -0.49
CA ILE A 121 -12.69 -11.63 -1.95
C ILE A 121 -13.69 -10.55 -2.32
N GLY A 122 -13.26 -9.54 -3.08
CA GLY A 122 -14.13 -8.46 -3.53
C GLY A 122 -13.48 -7.08 -3.47
N ARG A 123 -14.31 -6.05 -3.63
CA ARG A 123 -13.91 -4.65 -3.79
C ARG A 123 -14.67 -3.76 -2.82
N LEU A 124 -13.94 -2.83 -2.22
CA LEU A 124 -14.48 -1.84 -1.30
C LEU A 124 -15.26 -0.77 -2.06
N GLY A 125 -16.44 -0.42 -1.53
CA GLY A 125 -17.40 0.45 -2.21
C GLY A 125 -18.31 -0.27 -3.21
N GLY A 126 -18.06 -1.55 -3.45
CA GLY A 126 -18.89 -2.45 -4.25
C GLY A 126 -19.56 -3.50 -3.37
N ASN A 127 -19.04 -4.74 -3.42
CA ASN A 127 -19.57 -5.89 -2.70
C ASN A 127 -18.98 -6.09 -1.29
N MET A 128 -18.14 -5.17 -0.81
CA MET A 128 -17.49 -5.26 0.49
C MET A 128 -17.58 -3.94 1.27
N ASP A 129 -17.83 -4.06 2.58
CA ASP A 129 -17.84 -2.94 3.51
C ASP A 129 -16.45 -2.68 4.13
N ILE A 130 -16.32 -1.57 4.84
CA ILE A 130 -15.05 -1.13 5.43
C ILE A 130 -14.59 -2.12 6.51
N ASP A 131 -15.50 -2.68 7.28
CA ASP A 131 -15.17 -3.56 8.41
C ASP A 131 -14.56 -4.89 7.91
N ALA A 132 -15.14 -5.49 6.86
CA ALA A 132 -14.54 -6.63 6.18
C ALA A 132 -13.19 -6.28 5.53
N GLY A 133 -13.06 -5.06 4.98
CA GLY A 133 -11.78 -4.55 4.51
C GLY A 133 -10.73 -4.46 5.61
N GLN A 134 -11.09 -3.96 6.79
CA GLN A 134 -10.19 -3.85 7.94
C GLN A 134 -9.77 -5.24 8.44
N ALA A 135 -10.69 -6.20 8.49
CA ALA A 135 -10.37 -7.59 8.80
C ALA A 135 -9.38 -8.18 7.78
N SER A 136 -9.58 -7.92 6.49
CA SER A 136 -8.63 -8.34 5.45
C SER A 136 -7.26 -7.68 5.58
N ALA A 137 -7.21 -6.40 5.96
CA ALA A 137 -5.96 -5.70 6.20
C ALA A 137 -5.23 -6.27 7.42
N ARG A 138 -5.95 -6.61 8.50
CA ARG A 138 -5.40 -7.27 9.68
C ARG A 138 -4.81 -8.63 9.32
N GLY A 139 -5.56 -9.49 8.62
CA GLY A 139 -5.07 -10.80 8.20
C GLY A 139 -3.85 -10.73 7.26
N ALA A 140 -3.78 -9.73 6.39
CA ALA A 140 -2.58 -9.47 5.58
C ALA A 140 -1.37 -9.10 6.46
N ALA A 141 -1.57 -8.29 7.50
CA ALA A 141 -0.54 -7.94 8.46
C ALA A 141 -0.10 -9.13 9.34
N GLU A 142 -1.02 -10.03 9.70
CA GLU A 142 -0.71 -11.29 10.39
C GLU A 142 0.25 -12.16 9.55
N ALA A 143 -0.03 -12.31 8.25
CA ALA A 143 0.86 -13.04 7.33
C ALA A 143 2.25 -12.38 7.20
N ILE A 144 2.32 -11.03 7.25
CA ILE A 144 3.60 -10.31 7.30
C ILE A 144 4.37 -10.64 8.58
N LEU A 145 3.72 -10.59 9.74
CA LEU A 145 4.35 -10.91 11.02
C LEU A 145 4.87 -12.35 11.05
N ALA A 146 4.08 -13.30 10.57
CA ALA A 146 4.50 -14.69 10.43
C ALA A 146 5.69 -14.83 9.46
N SER A 147 5.69 -14.11 8.34
CA SER A 147 6.84 -14.11 7.39
C SER A 147 8.12 -13.57 8.03
N VAL A 148 8.03 -12.48 8.78
CA VAL A 148 9.19 -11.88 9.48
C VAL A 148 9.68 -12.80 10.59
N HIS A 149 8.76 -13.38 11.37
CA HIS A 149 9.08 -14.35 12.42
C HIS A 149 9.79 -15.58 11.84
N GLN A 150 9.26 -16.18 10.77
CA GLN A 150 9.87 -17.34 10.14
C GLN A 150 11.24 -17.04 9.50
N HIS A 151 11.48 -15.79 9.09
CA HIS A 151 12.77 -15.35 8.56
C HIS A 151 13.82 -15.07 9.65
N LEU A 152 13.42 -14.40 10.74
CA LEU A 152 14.34 -14.00 11.83
C LEU A 152 14.49 -15.05 12.93
N GLY A 153 13.52 -15.94 13.09
CA GLY A 153 13.38 -16.85 14.22
C GLY A 153 12.76 -16.21 15.47
N SER A 154 12.73 -14.88 15.58
CA SER A 154 12.02 -14.16 16.63
C SER A 154 11.64 -12.74 16.17
N LEU A 155 10.46 -12.27 16.60
CA LEU A 155 10.05 -10.88 16.37
C LEU A 155 10.81 -9.88 17.24
N ASP A 156 11.48 -10.33 18.30
CA ASP A 156 12.26 -9.47 19.20
C ASP A 156 13.51 -8.88 18.52
N GLU A 157 13.89 -9.41 17.35
CA GLU A 157 14.96 -8.85 16.52
C GLU A 157 14.51 -7.59 15.74
N VAL A 158 13.22 -7.27 15.71
CA VAL A 158 12.71 -6.06 15.08
C VAL A 158 13.00 -4.82 15.94
N LEU A 159 13.67 -3.82 15.35
CA LEU A 159 13.87 -2.50 15.96
C LEU A 159 12.69 -1.56 15.70
N ARG A 160 12.12 -1.61 14.48
CA ARG A 160 11.01 -0.73 14.08
C ARG A 160 10.32 -1.21 12.81
N VAL A 161 9.01 -0.95 12.73
CA VAL A 161 8.27 -0.95 11.45
C VAL A 161 8.54 0.37 10.73
N VAL A 162 9.31 0.33 9.64
CA VAL A 162 9.72 1.53 8.90
C VAL A 162 8.55 2.05 8.07
N ARG A 163 7.90 1.16 7.31
CA ARG A 163 6.84 1.52 6.37
C ARG A 163 5.85 0.38 6.17
N LEU A 164 4.58 0.73 6.01
CA LEU A 164 3.56 -0.12 5.39
C LEU A 164 3.07 0.50 4.08
N THR A 165 2.90 -0.29 3.04
CA THR A 165 2.11 0.10 1.85
C THR A 165 0.91 -0.83 1.76
N GLY A 166 -0.29 -0.26 1.78
CA GLY A 166 -1.54 -1.00 1.65
C GLY A 166 -2.20 -0.73 0.31
N TYR A 167 -2.55 -1.80 -0.39
CA TYR A 167 -3.30 -1.79 -1.63
C TYR A 167 -4.72 -2.30 -1.34
N VAL A 168 -5.73 -1.52 -1.71
CA VAL A 168 -7.14 -1.84 -1.45
C VAL A 168 -7.86 -1.92 -2.78
N ALA A 169 -8.37 -3.11 -3.12
CA ALA A 169 -9.24 -3.29 -4.28
C ALA A 169 -10.49 -2.41 -4.10
N SER A 170 -10.62 -1.37 -4.92
CA SER A 170 -11.59 -0.29 -4.72
C SER A 170 -12.44 -0.09 -5.97
N ASP A 171 -13.75 0.10 -5.78
CA ASP A 171 -14.62 0.57 -6.85
C ASP A 171 -14.43 2.07 -7.11
N PRO A 172 -14.76 2.55 -8.33
CA PRO A 172 -14.70 3.98 -8.64
C PRO A 172 -15.50 4.81 -7.62
N GLY A 173 -14.85 5.82 -7.05
CA GLY A 173 -15.44 6.72 -6.06
C GLY A 173 -15.23 6.32 -4.60
N PHE A 174 -14.72 5.11 -4.31
CA PHE A 174 -14.31 4.75 -2.97
C PHE A 174 -13.03 5.50 -2.56
N ASN A 175 -13.04 6.16 -1.40
CA ASN A 175 -11.95 7.02 -0.92
C ASN A 175 -11.59 6.78 0.56
N ALA A 176 -12.07 5.67 1.14
CA ALA A 176 -11.82 5.32 2.54
C ALA A 176 -10.72 4.26 2.72
N GLN A 177 -9.80 4.11 1.74
CA GLN A 177 -8.65 3.20 1.83
C GLN A 177 -7.82 3.43 3.10
N PRO A 178 -7.58 4.67 3.58
CA PRO A 178 -6.86 4.89 4.84
C PRO A 178 -7.56 4.26 6.06
N LYS A 179 -8.89 4.17 6.06
CA LYS A 179 -9.65 3.52 7.15
C LYS A 179 -9.49 2.00 7.08
N VAL A 180 -9.50 1.42 5.88
CA VAL A 180 -9.32 -0.01 5.64
C VAL A 180 -7.93 -0.46 6.13
N ILE A 181 -6.87 0.26 5.74
CA ILE A 181 -5.49 -0.09 6.13
C ILE A 181 -5.23 0.13 7.64
N ASN A 182 -6.12 0.79 8.39
CA ASN A 182 -6.00 0.82 9.85
C ASN A 182 -6.02 -0.59 10.45
N GLY A 183 -6.71 -1.57 9.86
CA GLY A 183 -6.65 -2.96 10.36
C GLY A 183 -5.22 -3.52 10.42
N ALA A 184 -4.38 -3.18 9.45
CA ALA A 184 -2.96 -3.53 9.46
C ALA A 184 -2.14 -2.65 10.41
N SER A 185 -2.37 -1.34 10.38
CA SER A 185 -1.62 -0.40 11.22
C SER A 185 -1.85 -0.61 12.71
N ASP A 186 -3.08 -0.88 13.10
CA ASP A 186 -3.50 -1.07 14.48
C ASP A 186 -2.85 -2.35 15.03
N LEU A 187 -2.80 -3.44 14.27
CA LEU A 187 -2.08 -4.66 14.66
C LEU A 187 -0.58 -4.42 14.86
N MET A 188 0.08 -3.69 13.94
CA MET A 188 1.51 -3.40 14.09
C MET A 188 1.81 -2.57 15.35
N ILE A 189 0.92 -1.64 15.71
CA ILE A 189 1.05 -0.84 16.94
C ILE A 189 0.70 -1.67 18.19
N GLU A 190 -0.30 -2.54 18.10
CA GLU A 190 -0.69 -3.47 19.16
C GLU A 190 0.48 -4.38 19.55
N VAL A 191 1.20 -4.93 18.56
CA VAL A 191 2.32 -5.86 18.78
C VAL A 191 3.60 -5.14 19.19
N PHE A 192 4.01 -4.10 18.48
CA PHE A 192 5.32 -3.47 18.67
C PHE A 192 5.30 -2.19 19.51
N GLY A 193 4.13 -1.70 19.92
CA GLY A 193 3.98 -0.44 20.63
C GLY A 193 4.53 0.76 19.84
N GLU A 194 5.41 1.56 20.45
CA GLU A 194 6.06 2.69 19.77
C GLU A 194 6.91 2.27 18.57
N ALA A 195 7.54 1.10 18.60
CA ALA A 195 8.30 0.56 17.48
C ALA A 195 7.39 0.17 16.29
N GLY A 196 6.10 -0.02 16.55
CA GLY A 196 5.05 -0.26 15.56
C GLY A 196 4.65 0.95 14.74
N ARG A 197 5.08 2.17 15.12
CA ARG A 197 4.70 3.40 14.40
C ARG A 197 5.52 3.59 13.13
N HIS A 198 4.82 3.60 11.99
CA HIS A 198 5.39 3.52 10.65
C HIS A 198 4.94 4.64 9.71
N ALA A 199 5.72 4.88 8.65
CA ALA A 199 5.23 5.61 7.48
C ALA A 199 4.22 4.76 6.70
N ARG A 200 3.28 5.39 5.99
CA ARG A 200 2.21 4.66 5.30
C ARG A 200 1.79 5.25 3.96
N SER A 201 1.41 4.38 3.03
CA SER A 201 0.54 4.72 1.90
C SER A 201 -0.64 3.76 1.85
N ALA A 202 -1.84 4.28 1.55
CA ALA A 202 -3.06 3.50 1.36
C ALA A 202 -3.62 3.85 -0.02
N ILE A 203 -3.59 2.89 -0.94
CA ILE A 203 -3.80 3.12 -2.37
C ILE A 203 -4.99 2.30 -2.85
N GLY A 204 -5.91 2.94 -3.56
CA GLY A 204 -6.97 2.24 -4.28
C GLY A 204 -6.43 1.62 -5.56
N VAL A 205 -6.61 0.32 -5.73
CA VAL A 205 -6.24 -0.41 -6.94
C VAL A 205 -7.47 -1.01 -7.60
N ALA A 206 -7.37 -1.29 -8.91
CA ALA A 206 -8.47 -1.92 -9.63
C ALA A 206 -8.66 -3.36 -9.14
N GLU A 207 -7.61 -4.17 -9.11
CA GLU A 207 -7.68 -5.58 -8.77
C GLU A 207 -6.42 -6.00 -8.02
N LEU A 208 -6.54 -7.08 -7.26
CA LEU A 208 -5.44 -7.73 -6.55
C LEU A 208 -5.39 -9.21 -6.93
N PRO A 209 -4.23 -9.88 -6.73
CA PRO A 209 -4.08 -11.30 -7.01
C PRO A 209 -5.17 -12.14 -6.34
N LEU A 210 -5.64 -13.16 -7.08
CA LEU A 210 -6.65 -14.12 -6.60
C LEU A 210 -8.01 -13.48 -6.20
N GLY A 211 -8.24 -12.22 -6.55
CA GLY A 211 -9.45 -11.48 -6.20
C GLY A 211 -9.49 -10.99 -4.74
N ALA A 212 -8.34 -10.97 -4.05
CA ALA A 212 -8.23 -10.47 -2.69
C ALA A 212 -8.73 -9.01 -2.58
N SER A 213 -9.26 -8.63 -1.43
CA SER A 213 -9.71 -7.25 -1.20
C SER A 213 -8.61 -6.31 -0.74
N VAL A 214 -7.65 -6.81 0.04
CA VAL A 214 -6.52 -6.03 0.56
C VAL A 214 -5.22 -6.83 0.45
N GLU A 215 -4.17 -6.15 0.01
CA GLU A 215 -2.78 -6.62 0.03
C GLU A 215 -1.92 -5.60 0.76
N VAL A 216 -0.99 -6.07 1.60
CA VAL A 216 -0.10 -5.21 2.38
C VAL A 216 1.35 -5.66 2.19
N GLU A 217 2.25 -4.72 1.97
CA GLU A 217 3.70 -4.92 2.04
C GLU A 217 4.29 -4.12 3.20
N ALA A 218 5.47 -4.52 3.66
CA ALA A 218 6.11 -3.88 4.81
C ALA A 218 7.63 -3.81 4.69
N ILE A 219 8.20 -2.81 5.36
CA ILE A 219 9.64 -2.66 5.54
C ILE A 219 9.92 -2.58 7.03
N PHE A 220 10.84 -3.42 7.52
CA PHE A 220 11.27 -3.45 8.91
C PHE A 220 12.74 -3.11 9.01
N GLN A 221 13.11 -2.46 10.12
CA GLN A 221 14.49 -2.38 10.56
C GLN A 221 14.69 -3.41 11.67
N ILE A 222 15.80 -4.13 11.64
CA ILE A 222 16.15 -5.19 12.59
C ILE A 222 17.45 -4.85 13.34
N LYS A 223 17.71 -5.57 14.43
CA LYS A 223 19.00 -5.54 15.14
C LYS A 223 20.10 -6.10 14.23
N HIS A 224 21.29 -5.55 14.39
CA HIS A 224 22.51 -5.99 13.70
C HIS A 224 23.41 -6.75 14.67
#